data_AF-A0AB74Q2F0-F1
#
_entry.id   AF-A0AB74Q2F0-F1
#
_cell.length_a   1.000
_cell.length_b   1.000
_cell.length_c   1.000
_cell.angle_alpha   90.00
_cell.angle_beta   90.00
_cell.angle_gamma   90.00
#
_symmetry.space_group_name_H-M   'P 1'
#
loop_
_entity.id
_entity.type
_entity.pdbx_description
1 polymer ?
#
loop_
_entity_poly.entity_id
_entity_poly.type
_entity_poly.pdbx_seq_one_letter_code
_entity_poly.pdbx_strand_id
1 'polypeptide(L)' 'MKIKEMVTSEMPRERLLSHGAKSLSNTELLAILINTGRKGFSSIDISNELLKSASNLNELKKIFN' A
#
# COMPACT_ATOMS: atom_id res chain seq x y z
N MET A 1 -2.57 13.10 14.65
CA MET A 1 -1.40 12.52 15.35
C MET A 1 -0.26 12.37 14.34
N LYS A 2 0.88 13.04 14.54
CA LYS A 2 2.09 12.85 13.73
C LYS A 2 2.81 11.61 14.26
N ILE A 3 2.52 10.46 13.65
CA ILE A 3 3.20 9.19 13.87
C ILE A 3 4.56 9.29 13.16
N LYS A 4 5.53 9.99 13.76
CA LYS A 4 6.89 10.12 13.20
C LYS A 4 7.86 9.10 13.80
N GLU A 5 7.37 8.25 14.69
CA GLU A 5 8.16 7.31 15.50
C GLU A 5 7.57 5.88 15.51
N MET A 6 6.70 5.52 14.56
CA MET A 6 6.56 4.08 14.28
C MET A 6 7.91 3.64 13.74
N VAL A 7 8.60 2.85 14.56
CA VAL A 7 9.95 2.31 14.39
C VAL A 7 10.21 2.10 12.91
N THR A 8 11.28 2.68 12.37
CA THR A 8 11.65 2.62 10.94
C THR A 8 11.53 1.20 10.35
N SER A 9 11.78 0.18 11.18
CA SER A 9 11.63 -1.25 10.88
C SER A 9 10.19 -1.73 10.59
N GLU A 10 9.16 -0.97 10.95
CA GLU A 10 7.75 -1.27 10.68
C GLU A 10 7.25 -0.62 9.39
N MET A 11 7.99 0.34 8.82
CA MET A 11 7.56 1.01 7.60
C MET A 11 7.59 0.05 6.40
N PRO A 12 6.52 0.02 5.55
CA PRO A 12 6.42 -0.91 4.44
C PRO A 12 7.65 -0.91 3.51
N ARG A 13 8.19 0.27 3.17
CA ARG A 13 9.36 0.35 2.27
C ARG A 13 10.62 -0.23 2.89
N GLU A 14 10.87 0.03 4.16
CA GLU A 14 12.04 -0.50 4.88
C GLU A 14 11.93 -2.01 5.06
N ARG A 15 10.70 -2.52 5.35
CA ARG A 15 10.42 -3.96 5.40
C ARG A 15 10.61 -4.63 4.06
N LEU A 16 10.19 -3.99 2.97
CA LEU A 16 10.42 -4.49 1.61
C LEU A 16 11.91 -4.63 1.31
N LEU A 17 12.73 -3.65 1.68
CA LEU A 17 14.17 -3.69 1.50
C LEU A 17 14.85 -4.76 2.37
N SER A 18 14.44 -4.90 3.63
CA SER A 18 15.12 -5.75 4.60
C SER A 18 14.66 -7.22 4.58
N HIS A 19 13.38 -7.46 4.32
CA HIS A 19 12.74 -8.78 4.45
C HIS A 19 12.05 -9.26 3.17
N GLY A 20 12.05 -8.43 2.12
CA GLY A 20 11.45 -8.75 0.82
C GLY A 20 9.92 -8.69 0.81
N ALA A 21 9.34 -8.78 -0.40
CA ALA A 21 7.91 -8.57 -0.63
C ALA A 21 6.98 -9.53 0.13
N LYS A 22 7.45 -10.75 0.40
CA LYS A 22 6.68 -11.76 1.17
C LYS A 22 6.39 -11.34 2.60
N SER A 23 7.16 -10.38 3.14
CA SER A 23 6.92 -9.86 4.48
C SER A 23 5.78 -8.85 4.54
N LEU A 24 5.19 -8.44 3.41
CA LEU A 24 4.16 -7.41 3.34
C LEU A 24 2.80 -7.97 2.91
N SER A 25 1.75 -7.31 3.35
CA SER A 25 0.39 -7.54 2.83
C SER A 25 0.24 -6.99 1.39
N ASN A 26 -0.74 -7.50 0.65
CA ASN A 26 -1.08 -6.97 -0.67
C ASN A 26 -1.43 -5.47 -0.62
N THR A 27 -2.08 -5.02 0.46
CA THR A 27 -2.38 -3.59 0.69
C THR A 27 -1.09 -2.78 0.80
N GLU A 28 -0.12 -3.23 1.58
CA GLU A 28 1.16 -2.51 1.74
C GLU A 28 1.97 -2.50 0.44
N LEU A 29 2.01 -3.62 -0.28
CA LEU A 29 2.67 -3.69 -1.59
C LEU A 29 2.04 -2.70 -2.57
N LEU A 30 0.70 -2.67 -2.65
CA LEU A 30 -0.01 -1.74 -3.52
C LEU A 30 0.21 -0.28 -3.06
N ALA A 31 0.25 -0.02 -1.76
CA ALA A 31 0.49 1.33 -1.23
C ALA A 31 1.90 1.84 -1.53
N ILE A 32 2.89 0.95 -1.57
CA ILE A 32 4.25 1.27 -2.02
C ILE A 32 4.24 1.69 -3.50
N LEU A 33 3.52 0.94 -4.35
CA LEU A 33 3.39 1.23 -5.78
C LEU A 33 2.64 2.55 -6.06
N ILE A 34 1.55 2.80 -5.33
CA ILE A 34 0.77 4.04 -5.43
C ILE A 34 1.60 5.25 -5.01
N ASN A 35 2.59 5.07 -4.13
CA ASN A 35 3.60 6.05 -3.69
C ASN A 35 3.05 7.25 -2.89
N THR A 36 1.92 7.83 -3.30
CA THR A 36 1.33 9.03 -2.70
C THR A 36 -0.16 8.88 -2.50
N GLY A 37 -0.65 9.36 -1.36
CA GLY A 37 -2.08 9.52 -1.12
C GLY A 37 -2.69 10.69 -1.91
N ARG A 38 -3.99 10.91 -1.71
CA ARG A 38 -4.70 12.12 -2.16
C ARG A 38 -5.18 12.91 -0.94
N LYS A 39 -5.67 14.14 -1.13
CA LYS A 39 -6.18 14.95 -0.02
C LYS A 39 -7.23 14.16 0.79
N GLY A 40 -6.95 13.92 2.07
CA GLY A 40 -7.82 13.18 2.98
C GLY A 40 -7.68 11.65 2.98
N PHE A 41 -6.82 11.06 2.15
CA PHE A 41 -6.63 9.61 2.06
C PHE A 41 -5.15 9.26 1.89
N SER A 42 -4.64 8.35 2.72
CA SER A 42 -3.28 7.82 2.58
C SER A 42 -3.19 6.83 1.41
N SER A 43 -1.97 6.50 0.97
CA SER A 43 -1.76 5.44 -0.03
C SER A 43 -2.24 4.06 0.47
N ILE A 44 -2.24 3.82 1.79
CA ILE A 44 -2.79 2.62 2.41
C ILE A 44 -4.32 2.60 2.29
N ASP A 45 -4.98 3.73 2.54
CA ASP A 45 -6.44 3.84 2.42
C ASP A 45 -6.88 3.57 0.98
N ILE A 46 -6.21 4.19 0.01
CA ILE A 46 -6.47 4.01 -1.42
C ILE A 46 -6.24 2.56 -1.83
N SER A 47 -5.17 1.93 -1.35
CA SER A 47 -4.86 0.53 -1.66
C SER A 47 -5.91 -0.43 -1.11
N ASN A 48 -6.39 -0.18 0.11
CA ASN A 48 -7.48 -0.95 0.70
C ASN A 48 -8.78 -0.79 -0.08
N GLU A 49 -9.10 0.42 -0.54
CA GLU A 49 -10.28 0.68 -1.36
C GLU A 49 -10.21 -0.06 -2.70
N LEU A 50 -9.06 -0.02 -3.38
CA LEU A 50 -8.82 -0.72 -4.64
C LEU A 50 -8.90 -2.24 -4.52
N LEU A 51 -8.34 -2.81 -3.45
CA LEU A 51 -8.41 -4.26 -3.23
C LEU A 51 -9.82 -4.73 -2.83
N LYS A 52 -10.67 -3.85 -2.31
CA LYS A 52 -12.08 -4.15 -2.05
C LYS A 52 -12.94 -4.04 -3.31
N SER A 53 -12.55 -3.18 -4.26
CA SER A 53 -13.30 -2.98 -5.50
C SER A 53 -12.92 -3.95 -6.62
N ALA A 54 -11.82 -4.70 -6.46
CA ALA A 54 -11.37 -5.69 -7.43
C ALA A 54 -11.10 -7.06 -6.76
N SER A 55 -11.72 -8.11 -7.29
CA SER A 55 -11.59 -9.49 -6.78
C SER A 55 -10.30 -10.16 -7.24
N ASN A 56 -9.66 -9.62 -8.28
CA ASN A 56 -8.44 -10.15 -8.89
C ASN A 56 -7.71 -9.05 -9.66
N LEU A 57 -6.47 -9.36 -10.08
CA LEU A 57 -5.62 -8.39 -10.79
C LEU A 57 -6.18 -7.96 -12.15
N ASN A 58 -6.96 -8.81 -12.83
CA ASN A 58 -7.57 -8.46 -14.12
C ASN A 58 -8.67 -7.41 -13.94
N GLU A 59 -9.44 -7.47 -12.86
CA GLU A 59 -10.40 -6.43 -12.49
C GLU A 59 -9.70 -5.14 -12.10
N LEU A 60 -8.63 -5.23 -11.31
CA LEU A 60 -7.85 -4.06 -10.89
C LEU A 60 -7.29 -3.31 -12.11
N LYS A 61 -6.79 -4.03 -13.12
CA LYS A 61 -6.30 -3.45 -14.38
C LYS A 61 -7.36 -2.59 -15.09
N LYS A 62 -8.64 -2.95 -15.01
CA LYS A 62 -9.74 -2.19 -15.63
C LYS A 62 -9.98 -0.84 -14.97
N ILE A 63 -9.54 -0.64 -13.73
CA ILE A 63 -9.70 0.64 -13.00
C ILE A 63 -8.73 1.72 -13.55
N PHE A 64 -7.62 1.28 -14.15
CA PHE A 64 -6.57 2.17 -14.66
C PHE A 64 -6.64 2.39 -16.18
N ASN A 65 -7.59 1.75 -16.87
CA ASN A 65 -7.86 1.90 -18.29
C ASN A 65 -9.15 2.70 -18.51
#